data_AF-A0A127SUF3-F1
#
_entry.id   AF-A0A127SUF3-F1
#
_cell.length_a   1.000
_cell.length_b   1.000
_cell.length_c   1.000
_cell.angle_alpha   90.00
_cell.angle_beta   90.00
_cell.angle_gamma   90.00
#
_symmetry.space_group_name_H-M   'P 1'
#
loop_
_entity.id
_entity.type
_entity.pdbx_description
1 polymer ?
#
loop_
_entity_poly.entity_id
_entity_poly.type
_entity_poly.pdbx_seq_one_letter_code
_entity_poly.pdbx_strand_id
1 'polypeptide(L)'
;FVSGALFDNSIEDLKETILNRKSTIDKIFGKAETNIEEDELFIENFKKNEEARLNFIKTVRSTFRVSCFSQKNDSILMWSHYANSHKGFCLEYDFKMLKELITLPLPVKYCNDLPNDIDDKLKLIFTKSKEWSYEEEWRLVKPAEKCVSQSNIIAPIAIYLGSNMDEQIKKSIMDIAKGKN
;
A
#
# COMPACT_ATOMS: atom_id res chain seq x y z
N PHE A 1 1.03 -11.65 -0.61
CA PHE A 1 -0.01 -10.65 -0.83
C PHE A 1 -1.35 -11.31 -0.59
N VAL A 2 -1.82 -11.43 0.67
CA VAL A 2 -3.22 -11.66 1.12
C VAL A 2 -3.35 -11.20 2.57
N SER A 3 -4.41 -10.48 2.92
CA SER A 3 -5.08 -10.67 4.22
C SER A 3 -6.55 -10.27 4.15
N GLY A 4 -7.46 -11.13 4.63
CA GLY A 4 -8.85 -10.78 4.93
C GLY A 4 -8.95 -10.01 6.25
N ALA A 5 -9.84 -9.01 6.33
CA ALA A 5 -10.09 -8.25 7.55
C ALA A 5 -11.58 -8.27 7.90
N LEU A 6 -11.90 -8.84 9.07
CA LEU A 6 -13.08 -8.46 9.86
C LEU A 6 -12.61 -7.39 10.84
N PHE A 7 -13.24 -6.21 10.80
CA PHE A 7 -12.92 -5.07 11.65
C PHE A 7 -13.66 -5.16 12.97
N ASP A 8 -12.91 -5.22 14.06
CA ASP A 8 -13.43 -4.98 15.42
C ASP A 8 -12.40 -4.10 16.13
N ASN A 9 -12.42 -2.80 15.84
CA ASN A 9 -11.56 -1.80 16.49
C ASN A 9 -12.47 -0.72 17.09
N SER A 10 -12.19 -0.32 18.32
CA SER A 10 -12.94 0.70 19.05
C SER A 10 -12.83 2.08 18.37
N ILE A 11 -13.87 2.90 18.51
CA ILE A 11 -13.96 4.23 17.88
C ILE A 11 -12.83 5.19 18.32
N GLU A 12 -12.27 5.00 19.53
CA GLU A 12 -11.16 5.80 20.06
C GLU A 12 -9.84 5.60 19.29
N ASP A 13 -9.48 4.36 18.93
CA ASP A 13 -8.24 4.04 18.20
C ASP A 13 -8.23 4.64 16.79
N LEU A 14 -9.42 4.71 16.18
CA LEU A 14 -9.66 5.38 14.90
C LEU A 14 -9.48 6.89 15.02
N LYS A 15 -9.95 7.53 16.10
CA LYS A 15 -9.83 8.97 16.31
C LYS A 15 -8.38 9.42 16.49
N GLU A 16 -7.60 8.70 17.29
CA GLU A 16 -6.19 9.04 17.53
C GLU A 16 -5.35 8.88 16.26
N THR A 17 -5.62 7.82 15.49
CA THR A 17 -5.02 7.63 14.15
C THR A 17 -5.37 8.80 13.22
N ILE A 18 -6.62 9.27 13.24
CA ILE A 18 -7.09 10.41 12.42
C ILE A 18 -6.46 11.74 12.86
N LEU A 19 -6.29 11.98 14.16
CA LEU A 19 -5.69 13.21 14.66
C LEU A 19 -4.19 13.29 14.31
N ASN A 20 -3.49 12.15 14.40
CA ASN A 20 -2.11 12.02 13.94
C ASN A 20 -1.98 12.19 12.42
N ARG A 21 -3.01 11.85 11.62
CA ARG A 21 -3.06 12.13 10.17
C ARG A 21 -2.93 13.62 9.88
N LYS A 22 -3.78 14.46 10.51
CA LYS A 22 -3.84 15.90 10.21
C LYS A 22 -2.50 16.59 10.45
N SER A 23 -1.85 16.30 11.58
CA SER A 23 -0.54 16.88 11.89
C SER A 23 0.60 16.44 10.95
N THR A 24 0.51 15.23 10.40
CA THR A 24 1.50 14.68 9.48
C THR A 24 1.29 15.25 8.07
N ILE A 25 0.03 15.36 7.65
CA ILE A 25 -0.40 16.00 6.40
C ILE A 25 0.02 17.48 6.39
N ASP A 26 -0.28 18.21 7.46
CA ASP A 26 0.03 19.64 7.62
C ASP A 26 1.54 19.94 7.59
N LYS A 27 2.38 18.99 8.03
CA LYS A 27 3.84 19.11 7.94
C LYS A 27 4.38 18.84 6.55
N ILE A 28 3.69 18.04 5.74
CA ILE A 28 4.17 17.50 4.47
C ILE A 28 3.71 18.34 3.29
N PHE A 29 2.46 18.80 3.31
CA PHE A 29 1.88 19.60 2.23
C PHE A 29 1.78 21.10 2.57
N GLY A 30 2.37 21.52 3.70
CA GLY A 30 2.10 22.82 4.32
C GLY A 30 0.80 22.76 5.14
N LYS A 31 0.55 23.76 6.00
CA LYS A 31 -0.73 23.91 6.72
C LYS A 31 -1.84 23.68 5.69
N ALA A 32 -2.57 22.56 5.78
CA ALA A 32 -3.74 22.37 4.96
C ALA A 32 -4.86 23.22 5.58
N GLU A 33 -4.75 24.54 5.42
CA GLU A 33 -5.97 25.30 5.22
C GLU A 33 -6.50 24.79 3.87
N THR A 34 -7.57 24.01 3.92
CA THR A 34 -8.21 23.43 2.75
C THR A 34 -8.76 24.56 1.88
N ASN A 35 -7.91 25.09 1.00
CA ASN A 35 -8.33 26.00 -0.05
C ASN A 35 -8.75 25.16 -1.26
N ILE A 36 -10.07 24.97 -1.39
CA ILE A 36 -10.69 24.14 -2.44
C ILE A 36 -10.19 24.57 -3.84
N GLU A 37 -9.98 25.86 -4.07
CA GLU A 37 -9.49 26.38 -5.36
C GLU A 37 -8.03 25.95 -5.66
N GLU A 38 -7.17 25.86 -4.65
CA GLU A 38 -5.79 25.42 -4.82
C GLU A 38 -5.69 23.91 -5.09
N ASP A 39 -6.56 23.12 -4.48
CA ASP A 39 -6.62 21.68 -4.71
C ASP A 39 -7.20 21.35 -6.08
N GLU A 40 -8.24 22.05 -6.54
CA GLU A 40 -8.76 21.91 -7.90
C GLU A 40 -7.70 22.26 -8.96
N LEU A 41 -7.00 23.39 -8.79
CA LEU A 41 -5.92 23.80 -9.69
C LEU A 41 -4.77 22.78 -9.70
N PHE A 42 -4.42 22.24 -8.53
CA PHE A 42 -3.42 21.17 -8.43
C PHE A 42 -3.85 19.92 -9.19
N ILE A 43 -5.10 19.47 -9.03
CA ILE A 43 -5.62 18.28 -9.72
C ILE A 43 -5.68 18.48 -11.23
N GLU A 44 -6.10 19.66 -11.69
CA GLU A 44 -6.10 19.97 -13.11
C GLU A 44 -4.68 19.95 -13.68
N ASN A 45 -3.72 20.59 -12.99
CA ASN A 45 -2.31 20.57 -13.39
C ASN A 45 -1.75 19.14 -13.35
N PHE A 46 -2.05 18.36 -12.31
CA PHE A 46 -1.61 16.96 -12.20
C PHE A 46 -2.17 16.09 -13.33
N LYS A 47 -3.42 16.30 -13.75
CA LYS A 47 -4.03 15.57 -14.87
C LYS A 47 -3.34 15.89 -16.21
N LYS A 48 -3.02 17.17 -16.45
CA LYS A 48 -2.55 17.64 -17.76
C LYS A 48 -1.03 17.67 -17.91
N ASN A 49 -0.28 17.79 -16.81
CA ASN A 49 1.15 18.08 -16.81
C ASN A 49 1.98 16.88 -16.31
N GLU A 50 2.85 16.37 -17.18
CA GLU A 50 3.77 15.27 -16.84
C GLU A 50 4.78 15.65 -15.76
N GLU A 51 5.32 16.88 -15.81
CA GLU A 51 6.27 17.36 -14.82
C GLU A 51 5.62 17.43 -13.44
N ALA A 52 4.37 17.88 -13.35
CA ALA A 52 3.60 17.90 -12.11
C ALA A 52 3.44 16.47 -11.53
N ARG A 53 3.12 15.49 -12.38
CA ARG A 53 3.03 14.07 -11.97
C ARG A 53 4.36 13.53 -11.48
N LEU A 54 5.44 13.81 -12.20
CA LEU A 54 6.78 13.37 -11.82
C LEU A 54 7.23 14.00 -10.49
N ASN A 55 6.96 15.28 -10.29
CA ASN A 55 7.30 15.99 -9.04
C ASN A 55 6.48 15.47 -7.86
N PHE A 56 5.20 15.18 -8.04
CA PHE A 56 4.38 14.51 -7.03
C PHE A 56 4.96 13.13 -6.67
N ILE A 57 5.27 12.30 -7.67
CA ILE A 57 5.87 10.97 -7.43
C ILE A 57 7.20 11.07 -6.68
N LYS A 58 8.07 12.02 -7.07
CA LYS A 58 9.34 12.28 -6.36
C LYS A 58 9.09 12.64 -4.90
N THR A 59 8.14 13.53 -4.64
CA THR A 59 7.76 13.96 -3.28
C THR A 59 7.22 12.80 -2.46
N VAL A 60 6.30 12.00 -3.00
CA VAL A 60 5.77 10.82 -2.31
C VAL A 60 6.89 9.83 -1.98
N ARG A 61 7.84 9.61 -2.89
CA ARG A 61 8.97 8.69 -2.67
C ARG A 61 9.99 9.17 -1.65
N SER A 62 10.26 10.48 -1.59
CA SER A 62 11.17 11.04 -0.58
C SER A 62 10.51 11.05 0.80
N THR A 63 9.21 11.31 0.87
CA THR A 63 8.48 11.50 2.12
C THR A 63 7.93 10.22 2.71
N PHE A 64 7.52 9.25 1.89
CA PHE A 64 6.83 8.05 2.36
C PHE A 64 7.49 6.75 1.90
N ARG A 65 7.21 5.70 2.65
CA ARG A 65 7.33 4.30 2.22
C ARG A 65 5.92 3.74 2.09
N VAL A 66 5.67 3.12 0.95
CA VAL A 66 4.39 2.50 0.61
C VAL A 66 4.65 1.00 0.43
N SER A 67 3.89 0.18 1.14
CA SER A 67 3.87 -1.26 0.96
C SER A 67 2.49 -1.68 0.50
N CYS A 68 2.42 -2.48 -0.56
CA CYS A 68 1.16 -2.92 -1.17
C CYS A 68 0.88 -4.36 -0.75
N PHE A 69 -0.38 -4.68 -0.50
CA PHE A 69 -0.87 -6.01 -0.16
C PHE A 69 -2.15 -6.25 -0.95
N SER A 70 -2.53 -7.51 -1.14
CA SER A 70 -3.81 -7.89 -1.72
C SER A 70 -4.65 -8.58 -0.64
N GLN A 71 -5.95 -8.74 -0.85
CA GLN A 71 -6.79 -9.65 -0.09
C GLN A 71 -6.86 -11.08 -0.70
N LYS A 72 -6.24 -11.32 -1.86
CA LYS A 72 -6.36 -12.57 -2.63
C LYS A 72 -5.02 -13.16 -3.06
N ASN A 73 -4.84 -14.47 -2.85
CA ASN A 73 -3.64 -15.21 -3.30
C ASN A 73 -3.95 -16.07 -4.52
N ASP A 74 -5.18 -16.09 -5.02
CA ASP A 74 -5.66 -17.03 -6.02
C ASP A 74 -5.98 -16.34 -7.37
N SER A 75 -5.70 -15.03 -7.48
CA SER A 75 -5.89 -14.28 -8.72
C SER A 75 -4.87 -14.69 -9.78
N ILE A 76 -5.33 -15.42 -10.80
CA ILE A 76 -4.52 -15.86 -11.95
C ILE A 76 -3.81 -14.68 -12.61
N LEU A 77 -4.49 -13.53 -12.74
CA LEU A 77 -3.91 -12.32 -13.31
C LEU A 77 -2.73 -11.81 -12.46
N MET A 78 -2.89 -11.78 -11.13
CA MET A 78 -1.80 -11.38 -10.24
C MET A 78 -0.61 -12.34 -10.32
N TRP A 79 -0.84 -13.65 -10.38
CA TRP A 79 0.25 -14.61 -10.57
C TRP A 79 0.97 -14.43 -11.91
N SER A 80 0.24 -14.05 -12.96
CA SER A 80 0.83 -13.71 -14.26
C SER A 80 1.72 -12.48 -14.16
N HIS A 81 1.24 -11.40 -13.54
CA HIS A 81 1.92 -10.11 -13.50
C HIS A 81 3.05 -10.02 -12.45
N TYR A 82 2.81 -10.54 -11.25
CA TYR A 82 3.68 -10.31 -10.09
C TYR A 82 4.54 -11.51 -9.72
N ALA A 83 4.19 -12.71 -10.16
CA ALA A 83 4.93 -13.93 -9.84
C ALA A 83 5.66 -14.50 -11.05
N ASN A 84 6.22 -13.64 -11.91
CA ASN A 84 7.00 -14.04 -13.09
C ASN A 84 6.28 -15.11 -13.93
N SER A 85 5.03 -14.85 -14.31
CA SER A 85 4.18 -15.81 -15.01
C SER A 85 4.04 -17.16 -14.30
N HIS A 86 3.60 -17.12 -13.02
CA HIS A 86 3.37 -18.30 -12.17
C HIS A 86 4.64 -19.07 -11.75
N LYS A 87 5.83 -18.49 -11.88
CA LYS A 87 7.11 -19.10 -11.48
C LYS A 87 7.62 -18.63 -10.11
N GLY A 88 7.04 -17.55 -9.58
CA GLY A 88 7.37 -16.95 -8.29
C GLY A 88 6.55 -17.51 -7.13
N PHE A 89 6.48 -16.76 -6.03
CA PHE A 89 5.75 -17.12 -4.82
C PHE A 89 4.97 -15.94 -4.27
N CYS A 90 4.03 -16.22 -3.35
CA CYS A 90 3.23 -15.23 -2.65
C CYS A 90 3.37 -15.43 -1.13
N LEU A 91 3.65 -14.36 -0.39
CA LEU A 91 3.80 -14.37 1.07
C LEU A 91 2.53 -13.88 1.77
N GLU A 92 1.99 -14.64 2.71
CA GLU A 92 0.86 -14.21 3.52
C GLU A 92 1.31 -13.66 4.85
N TYR A 93 0.62 -12.62 5.33
CA TYR A 93 0.90 -11.99 6.60
C TYR A 93 -0.39 -11.87 7.39
N ASP A 94 -0.31 -12.09 8.70
CA ASP A 94 -1.39 -11.70 9.58
C ASP A 94 -1.40 -10.17 9.71
N PHE A 95 -2.48 -9.56 9.26
CA PHE A 95 -2.67 -8.12 9.33
C PHE A 95 -2.64 -7.59 10.77
N LYS A 96 -3.03 -8.40 11.77
CA LYS A 96 -2.94 -8.02 13.19
C LYS A 96 -1.51 -7.78 13.63
N MET A 97 -0.58 -8.63 13.19
CA MET A 97 0.85 -8.45 13.46
C MET A 97 1.39 -7.19 12.76
N LEU A 98 0.87 -6.92 11.56
CA LEU A 98 1.25 -5.77 10.76
C LEU A 98 0.82 -4.44 11.41
N LYS A 99 -0.36 -4.38 12.07
CA LYS A 99 -0.92 -3.14 12.68
C LYS A 99 0.08 -2.39 13.57
N GLU A 100 0.95 -3.09 14.28
CA GLU A 100 1.93 -2.49 15.20
C GLU A 100 3.07 -1.74 14.48
N LEU A 101 3.32 -2.03 13.20
CA LEU A 101 4.40 -1.43 12.42
C LEU A 101 3.96 -0.24 11.55
N ILE A 102 2.65 0.04 11.47
CA ILE A 102 2.06 0.80 10.37
C ILE A 102 1.32 2.03 10.87
N THR A 103 1.50 3.15 10.17
CA THR A 103 0.77 4.38 10.47
C THR A 103 -0.58 4.44 9.75
N LEU A 104 -0.69 3.94 8.51
CA LEU A 104 -1.91 4.02 7.71
C LEU A 104 -2.11 2.80 6.79
N PRO A 105 -2.91 1.80 7.18
CA PRO A 105 -3.43 0.81 6.26
C PRO A 105 -4.76 1.29 5.65
N LEU A 106 -4.82 1.52 4.34
CA LEU A 106 -6.07 1.85 3.67
C LEU A 106 -6.26 1.04 2.38
N PRO A 107 -7.52 0.68 2.05
CA PRO A 107 -7.82 0.07 0.77
C PRO A 107 -7.60 1.08 -0.35
N VAL A 108 -7.18 0.57 -1.52
CA VAL A 108 -7.05 1.36 -2.73
C VAL A 108 -8.44 1.63 -3.31
N LYS A 109 -8.72 2.91 -3.60
CA LYS A 109 -9.89 3.35 -4.37
C LYS A 109 -9.60 3.16 -5.86
N TYR A 110 -10.42 2.36 -6.52
CA TYR A 110 -10.33 2.10 -7.95
C TYR A 110 -11.24 3.01 -8.74
N CYS A 111 -10.70 3.74 -9.71
CA CYS A 111 -11.46 4.68 -10.53
C CYS A 111 -10.95 4.73 -11.98
N ASN A 112 -11.83 5.09 -12.92
CA ASN A 112 -11.44 5.27 -14.33
C ASN A 112 -10.68 6.59 -14.51
N ASP A 113 -11.17 7.63 -13.83
CA ASP A 113 -10.58 8.96 -13.81
C ASP A 113 -10.12 9.31 -12.40
N LEU A 114 -9.11 10.17 -12.31
CA LEU A 114 -8.68 10.70 -11.01
C LEU A 114 -9.84 11.42 -10.33
N PRO A 115 -10.09 11.15 -9.03
CA PRO A 115 -11.18 11.77 -8.29
C PRO A 115 -11.10 13.31 -8.37
N ASN A 116 -12.24 13.97 -8.54
CA ASN A 116 -12.31 15.44 -8.56
C ASN A 116 -12.41 16.01 -7.13
N ASP A 117 -12.73 15.18 -6.14
CA ASP A 117 -13.00 15.53 -4.73
C ASP A 117 -11.78 15.27 -3.83
N ILE A 118 -10.59 15.63 -4.29
CA ILE A 118 -9.34 15.41 -3.57
C ILE A 118 -9.13 16.56 -2.57
N ASP A 119 -9.96 16.56 -1.53
CA ASP A 119 -9.77 17.32 -0.28
C ASP A 119 -8.47 16.92 0.46
N ASP A 120 -7.78 15.87 -0.02
CA ASP A 120 -6.51 15.42 0.54
C ASP A 120 -5.65 14.77 -0.55
N LYS A 121 -4.53 15.41 -0.90
CA LYS A 121 -3.54 14.93 -1.88
C LYS A 121 -3.04 13.50 -1.57
N LEU A 122 -3.12 13.04 -0.32
CA LEU A 122 -2.84 11.65 0.03
C LEU A 122 -3.80 10.65 -0.60
N LYS A 123 -5.04 11.03 -0.92
CA LYS A 123 -5.98 10.16 -1.64
C LYS A 123 -5.39 9.66 -2.95
N LEU A 124 -4.54 10.46 -3.62
CA LEU A 124 -3.83 10.03 -4.82
C LEU A 124 -2.95 8.80 -4.57
N ILE A 125 -2.28 8.73 -3.41
CA ILE A 125 -1.46 7.57 -3.00
C ILE A 125 -2.32 6.32 -2.82
N PHE A 126 -3.62 6.46 -2.57
CA PHE A 126 -4.56 5.34 -2.42
C PHE A 126 -5.50 5.21 -3.61
N THR A 127 -5.14 5.74 -4.78
CA THR A 127 -5.90 5.55 -6.02
C THR A 127 -5.16 4.67 -7.03
N LYS A 128 -5.93 3.95 -7.85
CA LYS A 128 -5.43 3.15 -8.97
C LYS A 128 -6.50 3.03 -10.06
N SER A 129 -6.09 2.76 -11.29
CA SER A 129 -7.00 2.51 -12.41
C SER A 129 -7.94 1.34 -12.08
N LYS A 130 -9.22 1.47 -12.46
CA LYS A 130 -10.26 0.45 -12.27
C LYS A 130 -9.92 -0.89 -12.93
N GLU A 131 -9.09 -0.89 -13.97
CA GLU A 131 -8.60 -2.10 -14.63
C GLU A 131 -7.86 -3.04 -13.67
N TRP A 132 -7.27 -2.50 -12.60
CA TRP A 132 -6.52 -3.24 -11.58
C TRP A 132 -7.36 -3.59 -10.34
N SER A 133 -8.68 -3.42 -10.39
CA SER A 133 -9.56 -3.67 -9.24
C SER A 133 -9.56 -5.13 -8.78
N TYR A 134 -9.16 -6.08 -9.64
CA TYR A 134 -9.00 -7.49 -9.29
C TYR A 134 -7.89 -7.75 -8.27
N GLU A 135 -7.02 -6.77 -7.99
CA GLU A 135 -5.98 -6.92 -6.99
C GLU A 135 -6.48 -6.81 -5.56
N GLU A 136 -7.62 -6.14 -5.32
CA GLU A 136 -8.14 -5.87 -3.97
C GLU A 136 -7.03 -5.33 -3.04
N GLU A 137 -6.34 -4.29 -3.52
CA GLU A 137 -5.10 -3.78 -2.98
C GLU A 137 -5.33 -2.98 -1.69
N TRP A 138 -4.47 -3.23 -0.70
CA TRP A 138 -4.31 -2.44 0.50
C TRP A 138 -2.91 -1.82 0.50
N ARG A 139 -2.83 -0.52 0.80
CA ARG A 139 -1.55 0.17 0.94
C ARG A 139 -1.30 0.49 2.40
N LEU A 140 -0.08 0.19 2.84
CA LEU A 140 0.47 0.58 4.13
C LEU A 140 1.43 1.74 3.88
N VAL A 141 1.15 2.89 4.48
CA VAL A 141 1.97 4.09 4.31
C VAL A 141 2.62 4.48 5.63
N LYS A 142 3.93 4.74 5.59
CA LYS A 142 4.73 5.19 6.72
C LYS A 142 5.66 6.35 6.30
N PRO A 143 5.87 7.38 7.12
CA PRO A 143 6.87 8.42 6.84
C PRO A 143 8.27 7.82 6.72
N ALA A 144 9.03 8.22 5.70
CA ALA A 144 10.36 7.70 5.40
C ALA A 144 11.36 7.93 6.54
N GLU A 145 11.25 9.07 7.24
CA GLU A 145 12.05 9.43 8.41
C GLU A 145 11.87 8.45 9.59
N LYS A 146 10.70 7.79 9.71
CA LYS A 146 10.41 6.83 10.79
C LYS A 146 10.86 5.41 10.45
N CYS A 147 11.50 5.20 9.30
CA CYS A 147 11.97 3.88 8.86
C CYS A 147 13.45 3.61 9.20
N VAL A 148 14.07 4.43 10.05
CA VAL A 148 15.52 4.44 10.30
C VAL A 148 15.97 3.49 11.44
N SER A 149 15.06 3.01 12.28
CA SER A 149 15.36 1.99 13.30
C SER A 149 14.99 0.58 12.82
N GLN A 150 15.88 -0.39 13.03
CA GLN A 150 15.66 -1.82 12.75
C GLN A 150 14.29 -2.27 13.28
N SER A 151 13.36 -2.50 12.36
CA SER A 151 12.03 -2.98 12.67
C SER A 151 12.08 -4.49 12.87
N ASN A 152 11.38 -4.95 13.91
CA ASN A 152 10.98 -6.35 14.07
C ASN A 152 10.48 -6.89 12.72
N ILE A 153 11.24 -7.82 12.13
CA ILE A 153 10.83 -8.47 10.89
C ILE A 153 9.66 -9.36 11.24
N ILE A 154 8.47 -9.00 10.75
CA ILE A 154 7.31 -9.88 10.85
C ILE A 154 7.52 -11.02 9.87
N ALA A 155 7.56 -12.25 10.37
CA ALA A 155 7.60 -13.43 9.54
C ALA A 155 6.24 -13.61 8.83
N PRO A 156 6.23 -13.99 7.55
CA PRO A 156 5.00 -14.40 6.89
C PRO A 156 4.42 -15.66 7.56
N ILE A 157 3.09 -15.76 7.61
CA ILE A 157 2.38 -16.90 8.18
C ILE A 157 2.22 -18.05 7.19
N ALA A 158 2.31 -17.76 5.89
CA ALA A 158 2.28 -18.76 4.83
C ALA A 158 3.07 -18.31 3.59
N ILE A 159 3.48 -19.30 2.80
CA ILE A 159 4.05 -19.10 1.47
C ILE A 159 3.30 -19.98 0.46
N TYR A 160 2.84 -19.35 -0.61
CA TYR A 160 2.22 -20.03 -1.75
C TYR A 160 3.20 -20.05 -2.91
N LEU A 161 3.30 -21.17 -3.60
CA LEU A 161 4.25 -21.39 -4.67
C LEU A 161 3.51 -21.39 -6.00
N GLY A 162 4.07 -20.70 -6.99
CA GLY A 162 3.48 -20.64 -8.32
C GLY A 162 3.47 -22.01 -9.00
N SER A 163 2.44 -22.25 -9.81
CA SER A 163 2.20 -23.55 -10.46
C SER A 163 3.31 -23.96 -11.44
N ASN A 164 4.06 -22.99 -11.96
CA ASN A 164 5.14 -23.19 -12.94
C ASN A 164 6.52 -22.98 -12.31
N MET A 165 6.62 -22.98 -10.97
CA MET A 165 7.89 -22.84 -10.28
C MET A 165 8.80 -24.04 -10.57
N ASP A 166 10.08 -23.76 -10.77
CA ASP A 166 11.11 -24.78 -10.89
C ASP A 166 11.24 -25.60 -9.59
N GLU A 167 11.34 -26.93 -9.71
CA GLU A 167 11.34 -27.83 -8.55
C GLU A 167 12.57 -27.66 -7.64
N GLN A 168 13.73 -27.26 -8.19
CA GLN A 168 14.92 -26.98 -7.38
C GLN A 168 14.72 -25.70 -6.56
N ILE A 169 14.20 -24.64 -7.17
CA ILE A 169 13.86 -23.39 -6.48
C ILE A 169 12.80 -23.64 -5.41
N LYS A 170 11.76 -24.38 -5.75
CA LYS A 170 10.68 -24.77 -4.83
C LYS A 170 11.22 -25.47 -3.60
N LYS A 171 12.12 -26.43 -3.77
CA LYS A 171 12.78 -27.12 -2.65
C LYS A 171 13.57 -26.15 -1.78
N SER A 172 14.39 -25.28 -2.37
CA SER A 172 15.16 -24.28 -1.63
C SER A 172 14.28 -23.34 -0.81
N ILE A 173 13.16 -22.88 -1.37
CA ILE A 173 12.20 -22.02 -0.65
C ILE A 173 11.58 -22.77 0.52
N MET A 174 11.16 -24.02 0.31
CA MET A 174 10.56 -24.84 1.37
C MET A 174 11.56 -25.15 2.50
N ASP A 175 12.82 -25.38 2.17
CA ASP A 175 13.87 -25.62 3.16
C ASP A 175 14.13 -24.36 4.02
N ILE A 176 14.14 -23.16 3.39
CA ILE A 176 14.25 -21.88 4.11
C ILE A 176 13.04 -21.67 5.04
N ALA A 177 11.83 -21.97 4.56
CA ALA A 177 10.61 -21.79 5.36
C ALA A 177 10.57 -22.71 6.59
N LYS A 178 11.01 -23.98 6.43
CA LYS A 178 11.08 -24.94 7.54
C LYS A 178 12.15 -24.61 8.57
N GLY A 179 13.28 -24.04 8.14
CA GLY A 179 14.38 -23.65 9.05
C GLY A 179 14.08 -22.45 9.95
N LYS A 180 12.87 -21.87 9.87
CA LYS A 180 12.43 -20.70 10.65
C LYS A 180 11.27 -20.99 11.62
N ASN A 181 10.80 -22.23 11.71
CA ASN A 181 9.89 -22.72 12.75
C ASN A 181 10.67 -23.41 13.86
#